data_AF-A0A7S1RVR0-F1
#
_entry.id   AF-A0A7S1RVR0-F1
#
_cell.length_a   1.000
_cell.length_b   1.000
_cell.length_c   1.000
_cell.angle_alpha   90.00
_cell.angle_beta   90.00
_cell.angle_gamma   90.00
#
_symmetry.space_group_name_H-M   'P 1'
#
loop_
_entity.id
_entity.type
_entity.pdbx_description
1 polymer ?
#
loop_
_entity_poly.entity_id
_entity_poly.type
_entity_poly.pdbx_seq_one_letter_code
_entity_poly.pdbx_strand_id
1 'polypeptide(L)'
;EPILAGRECSPKFRDNPCIQAKDLAFSCPLMNLNPLRPPDVIGSLPSVGCAICGISQHLVDTDPRPGYVQGVISFGPALHSGNATPVAEYRLHIVDINGDRLGGTVVSVPGMASPSSECCLDTFFAA
;
A
#
# COMPACT_ATOMS: atom_id res chain seq x y z
N GLU A 1 21.99 0.06 -7.25
CA GLU A 1 23.15 -0.15 -8.15
C GLU A 1 23.35 1.13 -8.96
N PRO A 2 24.59 1.60 -9.19
CA PRO A 2 24.85 2.79 -9.99
C PRO A 2 24.40 2.60 -11.46
N ILE A 3 23.84 3.65 -12.06
CA ILE A 3 23.40 3.65 -13.47
C ILE A 3 24.60 4.05 -14.34
N LEU A 4 25.00 3.17 -15.26
CA LEU A 4 26.08 3.47 -16.19
C LEU A 4 25.71 4.63 -17.13
N ALA A 5 26.71 5.38 -17.61
CA ALA A 5 26.48 6.45 -18.57
C ALA A 5 25.80 5.92 -19.85
N GLY A 6 24.82 6.67 -20.34
CA GLY A 6 23.99 6.30 -21.50
C GLY A 6 23.01 5.17 -21.22
N ARG A 7 22.79 4.78 -19.95
CA ARG A 7 21.82 3.75 -19.56
C ARG A 7 20.66 4.33 -18.79
N GLU A 8 19.58 3.57 -18.84
CA GLU A 8 18.40 3.77 -18.04
C GLU A 8 18.25 2.61 -17.05
N CYS A 9 17.62 2.89 -15.91
CA CYS A 9 17.14 1.87 -15.00
C CYS A 9 15.71 2.17 -14.58
N SER A 10 14.90 1.12 -14.46
CA SER A 10 13.54 1.22 -13.92
C SER A 10 13.49 0.44 -12.60
N PRO A 11 13.02 1.05 -11.51
CA PRO A 11 12.80 0.32 -10.27
C PRO A 11 11.72 -0.75 -10.50
N LYS A 12 11.90 -1.90 -9.83
CA LYS A 12 10.85 -2.92 -9.80
C LYS A 12 9.85 -2.55 -8.72
N PHE A 13 8.61 -2.33 -9.13
CA PHE A 13 7.50 -2.19 -8.20
C PHE A 13 7.00 -3.57 -7.79
N ARG A 14 6.69 -3.74 -6.50
CA ARG A 14 5.87 -4.88 -6.07
C ARG A 14 4.51 -4.75 -6.78
N ASP A 15 3.98 -5.85 -7.29
CA ASP A 15 2.64 -5.83 -7.87
C ASP A 15 1.63 -5.62 -6.74
N ASN A 16 1.23 -4.36 -6.56
CA ASN A 16 0.37 -3.92 -5.49
C ASN A 16 -0.64 -2.92 -6.09
N PRO A 17 -1.96 -3.17 -5.95
CA PRO A 17 -2.99 -2.27 -6.48
C PRO A 17 -2.94 -0.86 -5.86
N CYS A 18 -2.22 -0.69 -4.75
CA CYS A 18 -2.04 0.60 -4.09
C CYS A 18 -0.96 1.47 -4.76
N ILE A 19 -0.05 0.91 -5.56
CA ILE A 19 1.01 1.69 -6.23
C ILE A 19 0.49 2.15 -7.59
N GLN A 20 0.20 3.45 -7.69
CA GLN A 20 -0.09 4.14 -8.94
C GLN A 20 1.22 4.58 -9.60
N ALA A 21 1.22 4.63 -10.93
CA ALA A 21 2.38 4.89 -11.80
C ALA A 21 3.52 3.87 -11.63
N LYS A 22 3.68 3.01 -12.65
CA LYS A 22 4.75 1.99 -12.73
C LYS A 22 5.77 2.30 -13.84
N ASP A 23 5.72 3.52 -14.39
CA ASP A 23 6.51 4.00 -15.53
C ASP A 23 7.75 4.82 -15.13
N LEU A 24 8.06 4.89 -13.83
CA LEU A 24 9.27 5.56 -13.35
C LEU A 24 10.53 4.92 -13.96
N ALA A 25 11.40 5.75 -14.52
CA ALA A 25 12.75 5.38 -14.93
C ALA A 25 13.73 6.49 -14.58
N PHE A 26 15.00 6.12 -14.45
CA PHE A 26 16.11 7.03 -14.23
C PHE A 26 17.08 6.88 -15.39
N SER A 27 17.57 7.99 -15.94
CA SER A 27 18.59 7.97 -16.99
C SER A 27 19.87 8.66 -16.54
N CYS A 28 21.00 8.10 -16.94
CA CYS A 28 22.31 8.74 -16.79
C CYS A 28 22.78 9.17 -18.20
N PRO A 29 22.90 10.47 -18.49
CA PRO A 29 23.31 10.91 -19.82
C PRO A 29 24.72 10.43 -20.18
N LEU A 30 24.95 10.21 -21.48
CA LEU A 30 26.19 9.63 -22.01
C LEU A 30 27.45 10.41 -21.61
N MET A 31 27.32 11.73 -21.49
CA MET A 31 28.40 12.65 -21.14
C MET A 31 28.26 13.17 -19.72
N ASN A 32 28.11 12.26 -18.75
CA ASN A 32 28.12 12.65 -17.34
C ASN A 32 29.55 12.74 -16.79
N LEU A 33 30.18 13.91 -16.95
CA LEU A 33 31.52 14.20 -16.43
C LEU A 33 31.54 14.44 -14.91
N ASN A 34 30.37 14.55 -14.28
CA ASN A 34 30.23 14.75 -12.84
C ASN A 34 29.68 13.47 -12.18
N PRO A 35 30.50 12.69 -11.47
CA PRO A 35 30.06 11.45 -10.84
C PRO A 35 29.05 11.65 -9.71
N LEU A 36 28.86 12.88 -9.22
CA LEU A 36 27.88 13.24 -8.19
C LEU A 36 26.60 13.86 -8.75
N ARG A 37 26.47 13.98 -10.07
CA ARG A 37 25.24 14.51 -10.68
C ARG A 37 24.08 13.51 -10.47
N PRO A 38 22.91 13.97 -9.99
CA PRO A 38 21.71 13.13 -9.93
C PRO A 38 21.28 12.63 -11.32
N PRO A 39 20.69 11.43 -11.43
CA PRO A 39 20.13 10.95 -12.68
C PRO A 39 18.90 11.78 -13.09
N ASP A 40 18.64 11.82 -14.40
CA ASP A 40 17.43 12.46 -14.92
C ASP A 40 16.24 11.52 -14.67
N VAL A 41 15.13 12.06 -14.18
CA VAL A 41 13.90 11.31 -13.90
C VAL A 41 13.01 11.31 -15.14
N ILE A 42 12.59 10.11 -15.57
CA ILE A 42 11.69 9.88 -16.70
C ILE A 42 10.41 9.24 -16.15
N GLY A 43 9.25 9.71 -16.61
CA GLY A 43 7.95 9.21 -16.16
C GLY A 43 7.46 9.87 -14.87
N SER A 44 6.48 9.24 -14.23
CA SER A 44 5.88 9.75 -12.99
C SER A 44 6.47 9.07 -11.76
N LEU A 45 6.63 9.83 -10.66
CA LEU A 45 6.94 9.22 -9.37
C LEU A 45 5.75 8.36 -8.93
N PRO A 46 5.99 7.15 -8.41
CA PRO A 46 4.93 6.30 -7.90
C PRO A 46 4.20 7.03 -6.77
N SER A 47 2.87 6.97 -6.77
CA SER A 47 2.06 7.46 -5.67
C SER A 47 1.26 6.31 -5.06
N VAL A 48 0.95 6.41 -3.77
CA VAL A 48 0.09 5.44 -3.12
C VAL A 48 -1.36 5.91 -3.30
N GLY A 49 -2.07 5.22 -4.19
CA GLY A 49 -3.40 5.61 -4.67
C GLY A 49 -4.48 5.49 -3.61
N CYS A 50 -4.64 4.31 -3.02
CA CYS A 50 -5.48 4.09 -1.85
C CYS A 50 -4.88 2.95 -1.03
N ALA A 51 -4.64 3.14 0.27
CA ALA A 51 -4.22 2.08 1.17
C ALA A 51 -4.77 2.31 2.57
N ILE A 52 -5.18 1.25 3.26
CA ILE A 52 -5.21 1.29 4.73
C ILE A 52 -3.76 1.30 5.23
N CYS A 53 -3.45 2.12 6.24
CA CYS A 53 -2.13 2.19 6.86
C CYS A 53 -1.77 0.88 7.57
N GLY A 54 -1.37 -0.12 6.80
CA GLY A 54 -1.05 -1.46 7.30
C GLY A 54 -2.24 -2.20 7.90
N ILE A 55 -2.04 -3.51 8.07
CA ILE A 55 -2.83 -4.34 8.98
C ILE A 55 -1.95 -4.47 10.22
N SER A 56 -2.33 -3.84 11.33
CA SER A 56 -1.53 -3.87 12.56
C SER A 56 -1.61 -5.22 13.25
N GLN A 57 -2.73 -5.95 13.10
CA GLN A 57 -2.88 -7.30 13.61
C GLN A 57 -3.52 -8.19 12.55
N HIS A 58 -2.79 -9.21 12.13
CA HIS A 58 -3.36 -10.33 11.37
C HIS A 58 -4.40 -11.04 12.24
N LEU A 59 -5.50 -11.46 11.62
CA LEU A 59 -6.53 -12.24 12.29
C LEU A 59 -5.91 -13.53 12.85
N VAL A 60 -5.88 -13.65 14.18
CA VAL A 60 -5.60 -14.91 14.86
C VAL A 60 -6.94 -15.53 15.22
N ASP A 61 -7.21 -16.71 14.68
CA ASP A 61 -8.43 -17.44 14.99
C ASP A 61 -8.40 -17.98 16.42
N THR A 62 -9.36 -17.55 17.22
CA THR A 62 -9.56 -17.98 18.60
C THR A 62 -10.79 -18.86 18.76
N ASP A 63 -11.53 -19.18 17.68
CA ASP A 63 -12.70 -20.06 17.76
C ASP A 63 -12.26 -21.54 17.69
N PRO A 64 -12.55 -22.36 18.71
CA PRO A 64 -12.19 -23.78 18.66
C PRO A 64 -13.11 -24.62 17.76
N ARG A 65 -14.23 -24.07 17.26
CA ARG A 65 -15.22 -24.82 16.49
C ARG A 65 -14.84 -24.93 15.01
N PRO A 66 -14.82 -26.13 14.42
CA PRO A 66 -14.55 -26.30 13.00
C PRO A 66 -15.52 -25.50 12.12
N GLY A 67 -14.98 -24.74 11.17
CA GLY A 67 -15.76 -23.94 10.23
C GLY A 67 -16.21 -22.57 10.73
N TYR A 68 -15.83 -22.19 11.96
CA TYR A 68 -16.00 -20.84 12.49
C TYR A 68 -14.64 -20.17 12.59
N VAL A 69 -14.63 -18.84 12.43
CA VAL A 69 -13.44 -18.02 12.63
C VAL A 69 -13.84 -16.87 13.54
N GLN A 70 -13.10 -16.70 14.63
CA GLN A 70 -13.27 -15.56 15.54
C GLN A 70 -11.92 -14.89 15.77
N GLY A 71 -11.89 -13.58 15.61
CA GLY A 71 -10.72 -12.80 15.96
C GLY A 71 -10.94 -11.32 15.68
N VAL A 72 -9.91 -10.53 15.91
CA VAL A 72 -9.91 -9.10 15.69
C VAL A 72 -8.96 -8.78 14.54
N ILE A 73 -9.44 -7.97 13.60
CA ILE A 73 -8.60 -7.39 12.55
C ILE A 73 -8.45 -5.91 12.88
N SER A 74 -7.21 -5.48 13.04
CA SER A 74 -6.87 -4.08 13.27
C SER A 74 -6.08 -3.58 12.08
N PHE A 75 -6.49 -2.44 11.54
CA PHE A 75 -5.85 -1.78 10.42
C PHE A 75 -5.87 -0.27 10.63
N GLY A 76 -4.90 0.42 10.04
CA GLY A 76 -4.83 1.87 10.16
C GLY A 76 -5.83 2.60 9.24
N PRO A 77 -5.93 3.94 9.36
CA PRO A 77 -6.82 4.76 8.54
C PRO A 77 -6.65 4.56 7.03
N ALA A 78 -7.71 4.83 6.27
CA ALA A 78 -7.64 4.83 4.81
C ALA A 78 -6.95 6.09 4.29
N LEU A 79 -5.93 5.90 3.48
CA LEU A 79 -5.22 6.94 2.75
C LEU A 79 -5.69 6.98 1.31
N HIS A 80 -5.76 8.18 0.75
CA HIS A 80 -5.84 8.43 -0.68
C HIS A 80 -4.82 9.50 -1.04
N SER A 81 -3.92 9.21 -1.99
CA SER A 81 -2.87 10.15 -2.40
C SER A 81 -2.04 10.71 -1.24
N GLY A 82 -1.72 9.86 -0.26
CA GLY A 82 -0.94 10.24 0.93
C GLY A 82 -1.70 11.00 2.03
N ASN A 83 -2.99 11.30 1.83
CA ASN A 83 -3.82 11.97 2.83
C ASN A 83 -4.86 11.02 3.40
N ALA A 84 -5.08 11.11 4.71
CA ALA A 84 -6.12 10.35 5.37
C ALA A 84 -7.51 10.80 4.89
N THR A 85 -8.32 9.85 4.48
CA THR A 85 -9.64 10.09 3.87
C THR A 85 -10.75 9.58 4.77
N PRO A 86 -11.88 10.31 4.81
CA PRO A 86 -13.05 9.83 5.53
C PRO A 86 -13.59 8.56 4.85
N VAL A 87 -13.79 7.52 5.66
CA VAL A 87 -14.41 6.27 5.23
C VAL A 87 -15.84 6.25 5.73
N ALA A 88 -16.79 5.97 4.83
CA ALA A 88 -18.20 5.84 5.20
C ALA A 88 -18.46 4.50 5.92
N GLU A 89 -17.87 3.41 5.42
CA GLU A 89 -18.03 2.06 5.96
C GLU A 89 -16.88 1.15 5.54
N TYR A 90 -16.64 0.12 6.34
CA TYR A 90 -15.80 -1.03 6.04
C TYR A 90 -16.67 -2.26 5.83
N ARG A 91 -16.33 -3.10 4.84
CA ARG A 91 -17.08 -4.32 4.52
C ARG A 91 -16.16 -5.52 4.55
N LEU A 92 -16.56 -6.55 5.30
CA LEU A 92 -15.84 -7.82 5.35
C LEU A 92 -16.39 -8.77 4.28
N HIS A 93 -15.50 -9.31 3.46
CA HIS A 93 -15.79 -10.31 2.45
C HIS A 93 -14.89 -11.53 2.67
N ILE A 94 -15.42 -12.71 2.41
CA ILE A 94 -14.64 -13.96 2.34
C ILE A 94 -14.32 -14.21 0.87
N VAL A 95 -13.05 -14.46 0.57
CA VAL A 95 -12.55 -14.75 -0.77
C VAL A 95 -11.83 -16.09 -0.82
N ASP A 96 -11.77 -16.71 -2.00
CA ASP A 96 -11.01 -17.91 -2.24
C ASP A 96 -9.53 -17.62 -2.58
N ILE A 97 -8.78 -18.65 -2.96
CA ILE A 97 -7.36 -18.53 -3.34
C ILE A 97 -7.13 -17.72 -4.63
N ASN A 98 -8.14 -17.61 -5.49
CA ASN A 98 -8.09 -16.82 -6.71
C ASN A 98 -8.51 -15.36 -6.47
N GLY A 99 -8.99 -15.05 -5.25
CA GLY A 99 -9.53 -13.74 -4.89
C GLY A 99 -11.02 -13.58 -5.20
N ASP A 100 -11.70 -14.65 -5.61
CA ASP A 100 -13.12 -14.64 -5.90
C ASP A 100 -13.93 -14.66 -4.60
N ARG A 101 -14.97 -13.83 -4.53
CA ARG A 101 -15.82 -13.73 -3.33
C ARG A 101 -16.66 -15.00 -3.18
N LEU A 102 -16.55 -15.66 -2.04
CA LEU A 102 -17.33 -16.85 -1.69
C LEU A 102 -18.77 -16.54 -1.23
N GLY A 103 -19.25 -15.32 -1.47
CA GLY A 103 -20.58 -14.85 -1.09
C GLY A 103 -20.70 -13.34 -1.01
N GLY A 104 -21.73 -12.88 -0.31
CA GLY A 104 -21.99 -11.47 -0.04
C GLY A 104 -21.06 -10.86 1.02
N THR A 105 -21.36 -9.63 1.41
CA THR A 105 -20.74 -8.99 2.57
C THR A 105 -21.14 -9.74 3.84
N VAL A 106 -20.16 -10.20 4.63
CA VAL A 106 -20.41 -10.87 5.92
C VAL A 106 -20.89 -9.85 6.95
N VAL A 107 -20.18 -8.72 7.04
CA VAL A 107 -20.51 -7.63 7.96
C VAL A 107 -20.06 -6.30 7.38
N SER A 108 -20.82 -5.24 7.68
CA SER A 108 -20.44 -3.86 7.39
C SER A 108 -20.29 -3.11 8.72
N VAL A 109 -19.21 -2.37 8.88
CA VAL A 109 -18.90 -1.57 10.05
C VAL A 109 -18.84 -0.11 9.63
N PRO A 110 -19.59 0.81 10.25
CA PRO A 110 -19.50 2.23 9.91
C PRO A 110 -18.09 2.75 10.16
N GLY A 111 -17.61 3.62 9.28
CA GLY A 111 -16.32 4.28 9.48
C GLY A 111 -16.39 5.25 10.66
N MET A 112 -15.32 5.31 11.46
CA MET A 112 -15.22 6.32 12.52
C MET A 112 -14.85 7.67 11.93
N ALA A 113 -15.62 8.70 12.27
CA ALA A 113 -15.38 10.06 11.83
C ALA A 113 -14.22 10.69 12.60
N SER A 114 -13.02 10.64 12.01
CA SER A 114 -12.00 11.70 11.98
C SER A 114 -10.66 11.06 11.56
N PRO A 115 -10.15 11.37 10.37
CA PRO A 115 -8.80 10.96 10.01
C PRO A 115 -7.78 11.69 10.90
N SER A 116 -7.03 10.98 11.75
CA SER A 116 -5.81 11.57 12.32
C SER A 116 -4.72 11.55 11.26
N SER A 117 -4.01 12.66 11.08
CA SER A 117 -2.87 12.77 10.16
C SER A 117 -1.61 12.05 10.66
N GLU A 118 -1.72 11.26 11.73
CA GLU A 118 -0.59 10.61 12.42
C GLU A 118 -0.11 9.34 11.69
N CYS A 119 -0.81 8.92 10.63
CA CYS A 119 -0.46 7.77 9.78
C CYS A 119 0.91 7.86 9.11
N CYS A 120 1.47 9.05 8.96
CA CYS A 120 2.78 9.27 8.34
C CYS A 120 3.92 9.29 9.37
N LEU A 121 3.62 9.06 10.65
CA LEU A 121 4.63 8.99 11.70
C LEU A 121 5.09 7.54 11.85
N ASP A 122 6.40 7.29 11.68
CA ASP A 122 7.02 5.97 11.85
C ASP A 122 6.70 5.32 13.21
N THR A 123 6.36 6.13 14.21
CA THR A 123 5.98 5.70 15.56
C THR A 123 4.63 4.98 15.62
N PHE A 124 3.77 5.13 14.61
CA PHE A 124 2.46 4.46 14.58
C PHE A 124 2.55 2.99 14.12
N PHE A 125 3.68 2.61 13.49
CA PHE A 125 3.97 1.24 13.04
C PHE A 125 4.84 0.45 14.04
N ALA A 126 4.99 0.94 15.28
CA ALA A 126 5.74 0.23 16.30
C ALA A 126 5.02 -1.08 16.69
N ALA A 127 5.84 -2.14 16.74
CA ALA A 127 5.50 -3.57 16.86
C ALA A 127 4.66 -3.95 18.08
#